data_AF-A0A0D0ACG8-F1
#
_entry.id   AF-A0A0D0ACG8-F1
#
_cell.length_a   1.000
_cell.length_b   1.000
_cell.length_c   1.000
_cell.angle_alpha   90.00
_cell.angle_beta   90.00
_cell.angle_gamma   90.00
#
_symmetry.space_group_name_H-M   'P 1'
#
loop_
_entity.id
_entity.type
_entity.pdbx_description
1 polymer ?
#
loop_
_entity_poly.entity_id
_entity_poly.type
_entity_poly.pdbx_seq_one_letter_code
_entity_poly.pdbx_strand_id
1 'polypeptide(L)'
;GAVDFTQTPVEVTYNIPASDAAGPFYWVTRGRRIGVFSTWQQTSCHVIGVSRASFSRVRSVAEGVQLMEQAIERGETEVLP
;
A
#
# COMPACT_ATOMS: atom_id res chain seq x y z
N GLY A 1 -32.64 -9.01 -15.24
CA GLY A 1 -31.40 -8.55 -15.89
C GLY A 1 -30.39 -8.30 -14.80
N ALA A 2 -29.28 -9.05 -14.80
CA ALA A 2 -28.17 -8.76 -13.91
C ALA A 2 -27.42 -7.55 -14.48
N VAL A 3 -27.29 -6.50 -13.68
CA VAL A 3 -26.41 -5.38 -14.02
C VAL A 3 -25.01 -5.77 -13.54
N ASP A 4 -24.19 -6.28 -14.46
CA ASP A 4 -22.76 -6.45 -14.21
C ASP A 4 -22.13 -5.06 -14.17
N PHE A 5 -21.91 -4.54 -12.97
CA PHE A 5 -21.05 -3.38 -12.77
C PHE A 5 -19.61 -3.85 -12.99
N THR A 6 -19.12 -3.73 -14.21
CA THR A 6 -17.68 -3.75 -14.46
C THR A 6 -17.11 -2.47 -13.86
N GLN A 7 -16.77 -2.54 -12.57
CA GLN A 7 -16.04 -1.48 -11.90
C GLN A 7 -14.71 -1.32 -12.64
N THR A 8 -14.56 -0.21 -13.35
CA THR A 8 -13.30 0.22 -13.94
C THR A 8 -12.21 0.11 -12.86
N PRO A 9 -11.03 -0.46 -13.17
CA PRO A 9 -9.95 -0.47 -12.20
C PRO A 9 -9.64 0.97 -11.85
N VAL A 10 -9.91 1.35 -10.60
CA VAL A 10 -9.42 2.62 -10.05
C VAL A 10 -7.90 2.60 -10.20
N GLU A 11 -7.35 3.49 -11.03
CA GLU A 11 -5.91 3.58 -11.25
C GLU A 11 -5.25 4.16 -10.00
N VAL A 12 -5.00 3.30 -9.01
CA VAL A 12 -4.34 3.67 -7.76
C VAL A 12 -2.83 3.53 -7.95
N THR A 13 -2.12 4.66 -7.99
CA THR A 13 -0.65 4.67 -7.98
C THR A 13 -0.11 4.48 -6.56
N TYR A 14 0.86 3.59 -6.37
CA TYR A 14 1.50 3.35 -5.09
C TYR A 14 3.00 3.08 -5.22
N ASN A 15 3.76 3.23 -4.12
CA ASN A 15 5.20 3.02 -4.12
C ASN A 15 5.56 1.52 -4.21
N ILE A 16 6.56 1.20 -5.02
CA ILE A 16 7.20 -0.12 -5.06
C ILE A 16 8.71 0.11 -4.90
N PRO A 17 9.41 -0.61 -4.00
CA PRO A 17 10.86 -0.48 -3.84
C PRO A 17 11.60 -0.95 -5.10
N ALA A 18 12.88 -0.58 -5.21
CA ALA A 18 13.76 -1.13 -6.23
C ALA A 18 13.83 -2.66 -6.12
N SER A 19 14.06 -3.35 -7.25
CA SER A 19 14.08 -4.82 -7.31
C SER A 19 15.20 -5.46 -6.50
N ASP A 20 16.26 -4.71 -6.19
CA ASP A 20 17.40 -5.12 -5.38
C ASP A 20 17.32 -4.63 -3.92
N ALA A 21 16.20 -4.01 -3.53
CA ALA A 21 16.02 -3.50 -2.18
C ALA A 21 16.07 -4.64 -1.15
N ALA A 22 16.79 -4.42 -0.06
CA ALA A 22 16.82 -5.32 1.09
C ALA A 22 15.78 -4.90 2.15
N GLY A 23 15.16 -5.89 2.79
CA GLY A 23 14.20 -5.69 3.86
C GLY A 23 14.85 -5.13 5.15
N PRO A 24 14.04 -4.83 6.19
CA PRO A 24 12.62 -5.15 6.30
C PRO A 24 11.72 -4.35 5.35
N PHE A 25 10.64 -4.99 4.87
CA PHE A 25 9.64 -4.36 4.02
C PHE A 25 8.37 -4.05 4.80
N TYR A 26 7.72 -2.96 4.43
CA TYR A 26 6.45 -2.55 5.02
C TYR A 26 5.50 -2.15 3.91
N TRP A 27 4.24 -2.54 4.05
CA TRP A 27 3.18 -2.03 3.20
C TRP A 27 2.34 -1.03 3.98
N VAL A 28 1.93 0.04 3.32
CA VAL A 28 1.14 1.14 3.86
C VAL A 28 -0.12 1.25 3.01
N THR A 29 -1.25 0.86 3.56
CA THR A 29 -2.56 1.04 2.90
C THR A 29 -3.13 2.41 3.16
N ARG A 30 -2.77 3.05 4.28
CA ARG A 30 -3.18 4.43 4.60
C ARG A 30 -2.03 5.21 5.21
N GLY A 31 -1.77 6.40 4.66
CA GLY A 31 -0.70 7.28 5.09
C GLY A 31 -0.49 8.43 4.10
N ARG A 32 0.51 9.29 4.36
CA ARG A 32 0.88 10.37 3.41
C ARG A 32 1.33 9.85 2.05
N ARG A 33 1.76 8.59 1.99
CA ARG A 33 2.02 7.84 0.78
C ARG A 33 1.70 6.37 1.05
N ILE A 34 1.09 5.71 0.07
CA ILE A 34 0.72 4.30 0.13
C ILE A 34 1.66 3.45 -0.74
N GLY A 35 1.69 2.15 -0.47
CA GLY A 35 2.52 1.20 -1.20
C GLY A 35 3.50 0.44 -0.29
N VAL A 36 4.49 -0.17 -0.91
CA VAL A 36 5.52 -0.97 -0.26
C VAL A 36 6.81 -0.16 -0.14
N PHE A 37 7.44 -0.17 1.03
CA PHE A 37 8.66 0.56 1.33
C PHE A 37 9.72 -0.39 1.88
N SER A 38 10.99 -0.14 1.52
CA SER A 38 12.14 -0.80 2.13
C SER A 38 12.67 0.08 3.25
N THR A 39 12.78 -0.48 4.45
CA THR A 39 13.15 0.17 5.73
C THR A 39 12.03 0.90 6.48
N TRP A 40 12.11 0.82 7.81
CA TRP A 40 11.25 1.57 8.72
C TRP A 40 11.43 3.10 8.57
N GLN A 41 12.64 3.57 8.29
CA GLN A 41 12.92 5.01 8.23
C GLN A 41 12.12 5.69 7.10
N GLN A 42 12.01 5.04 5.93
CA GLN A 42 11.14 5.51 4.84
C GLN A 42 9.66 5.41 5.23
N THR A 43 9.23 4.27 5.77
CA THR A 43 7.82 4.05 6.15
C THR A 43 7.33 5.05 7.20
N SER A 44 8.15 5.31 8.22
CA SER A 44 7.78 6.11 9.39
C SER A 44 7.33 7.53 9.02
N CYS A 45 7.97 8.14 8.01
CA CYS A 45 7.62 9.47 7.48
C CYS A 45 6.16 9.56 6.97
N HIS A 46 5.57 8.41 6.61
CA HIS A 46 4.24 8.33 6.02
C HIS A 46 3.15 7.92 7.00
N VAL A 47 3.50 7.41 8.19
CA VAL A 47 2.55 6.79 9.12
C VAL A 47 2.63 7.32 10.56
N ILE A 48 3.79 7.80 11.00
CA ILE A 48 3.95 8.33 12.36
C ILE A 48 3.32 9.72 12.45
N GLY A 49 2.44 9.90 13.43
CA GLY A 49 1.67 11.13 13.63
C GLY A 49 0.54 11.34 12.62
N VAL A 50 0.27 10.35 11.76
CA VAL A 50 -0.79 10.42 10.75
C VAL A 50 -2.02 9.67 11.27
N SER A 51 -3.09 10.40 11.59
CA SER A 51 -4.33 9.79 12.08
C SER A 51 -4.92 8.83 11.06
N ARG A 52 -5.35 7.64 11.50
CA ARG A 52 -5.87 6.54 10.66
C ARG A 52 -4.85 5.90 9.71
N ALA A 53 -3.56 6.17 9.88
CA ALA A 53 -2.54 5.44 9.13
C ALA A 53 -2.64 3.93 9.42
N SER A 54 -2.41 3.14 8.38
CA SER A 54 -2.50 1.68 8.42
C SER A 54 -1.31 1.10 7.66
N PHE A 55 -0.50 0.33 8.38
CA PHE A 55 0.71 -0.30 7.86
C PHE A 55 0.99 -1.61 8.59
N SER A 56 1.72 -2.51 7.93
CA SER A 56 2.28 -3.70 8.56
C SER A 56 3.60 -4.10 7.92
N ARG A 57 4.32 -5.01 8.57
CA ARG A 57 5.55 -5.60 8.03
C ARG A 57 5.20 -6.78 7.12
N VAL A 58 5.91 -6.91 6.01
CA VAL A 58 5.80 -8.04 5.08
C VAL A 58 7.17 -8.68 4.87
N ARG A 59 7.20 -9.92 4.41
CA ARG A 59 8.42 -10.72 4.24
C ARG A 59 9.14 -10.39 2.94
N SER A 60 8.41 -9.93 1.92
CA SER A 60 8.97 -9.61 0.60
C SER A 60 8.18 -8.48 -0.09
N VAL A 61 8.79 -7.89 -1.12
CA VAL A 61 8.10 -6.93 -2.00
C VAL A 61 6.90 -7.58 -2.69
N ALA A 62 7.05 -8.82 -3.17
CA ALA A 62 5.98 -9.55 -3.84
C ALA A 62 4.75 -9.76 -2.96
N GLU A 63 4.95 -10.15 -1.69
CA GLU A 63 3.85 -10.25 -0.71
C GLU A 63 3.18 -8.88 -0.49
N GLY A 64 3.98 -7.82 -0.33
CA GLY A 64 3.46 -6.46 -0.17
C GLY A 64 2.64 -5.98 -1.37
N VAL A 65 3.09 -6.26 -2.60
CA VAL A 65 2.38 -5.93 -3.84
C VAL A 65 1.04 -6.67 -3.92
N GLN A 66 1.04 -7.98 -3.68
CA GLN A 66 -0.19 -8.77 -3.68
C GLN A 66 -1.20 -8.24 -2.65
N LEU A 67 -0.74 -7.86 -1.46
CA LEU A 67 -1.61 -7.29 -0.43
C LEU A 67 -2.13 -5.91 -0.83
N MET A 68 -1.31 -5.06 -1.46
CA MET A 68 -1.72 -3.76 -1.99
C MET A 68 -2.82 -3.90 -3.04
N GLU A 69 -2.67 -4.81 -4.00
CA GLU A 69 -3.69 -5.09 -5.02
C GLU A 69 -5.03 -5.49 -4.40
N GLN A 70 -4.99 -6.43 -3.46
CA GLN A 70 -6.18 -6.86 -2.73
C GLN A 70 -6.83 -5.73 -1.91
N ALA A 71 -6.03 -4.83 -1.32
CA ALA A 71 -6.55 -3.67 -0.60
C ALA A 71 -7.15 -2.62 -1.55
N ILE A 72 -6.61 -2.46 -2.76
CA ILE A 72 -7.18 -1.58 -3.80
C ILE A 72 -8.53 -2.14 -4.26
N GLU A 73 -8.61 -3.43 -4.56
CA GLU A 73 -9.86 -4.10 -4.96
C GLU A 73 -10.96 -3.95 -3.90
N ARG A 74 -10.61 -3.99 -2.62
CA ARG A 74 -11.54 -3.79 -1.49
C ARG A 74 -11.83 -2.32 -1.15
N GLY A 75 -11.18 -1.36 -1.81
CA GLY A 75 -11.33 0.07 -1.49
C GLY A 75 -10.77 0.46 -0.11
N GLU A 76 -9.76 -0.26 0.38
CA GLU A 76 -9.17 -0.06 1.71
C GLU A 76 -8.00 0.92 1.73
N THR A 77 -7.53 1.34 0.56
CA THR A 77 -6.40 2.28 0.41
C THR A 77 -6.83 3.74 0.43
N GLU A 78 -6.05 4.59 1.09
CA GLU A 78 -6.35 6.03 1.21
C GLU A 78 -5.05 6.83 1.41
N VAL A 79 -4.82 7.85 0.57
CA VAL A 79 -3.75 8.84 0.83
C VAL A 79 -4.29 9.89 1.79
N LEU A 80 -3.59 10.06 2.91
CA LEU A 80 -3.98 10.91 4.03
C LEU A 80 -3.19 12.24 4.02
N PRO A 81 -3.75 13.32 4.59
CA PRO A 81 -3.06 14.59 4.75
C PRO A 81 -1.83 14.50 5.67
#